data_AF-A0A8H4F670-F1
#
_entry.id   AF-A0A8H4F670-F1
#
_cell.length_a   1.000
_cell.length_b   1.000
_cell.length_c   1.000
_cell.angle_alpha   90.00
_cell.angle_beta   90.00
_cell.angle_gamma   90.00
#
_symmetry.space_group_name_H-M   'P 1'
#
loop_
_entity.id
_entity.type
_entity.pdbx_description
1 polymer ?
#
loop_
_entity_poly.entity_id
_entity_poly.type
_entity_poly.pdbx_seq_one_letter_code
_entity_poly.pdbx_strand_id
1 'polypeptide(L)'
;MAENNNTTDRARAVRAEKQVERLERELELIKSRLKKPNGAAGSNSPNMMMRESDKVNFQLQEQVKDLKYQLKHQTAEHSKLQETLSTKTNEYEDKLKRMREIFGQASKNIDNYRASIASKDVEIGKLTLELEECLQSEQSYKSTCESQQSTIEQLNTELTSTRTFYGTEIKQLEAKNRQMSVQLEQTKSNYEQYKKRAHVLLEKNKEKQSDASRVNQLQDLVEQLQHQKSKYELEQHEKAEQQLLLENDLRKAIDRINELESMQHVLAKKEASFSTEKSALETKLGAMTRQFHQTSQQLTALQAKYDEHMKLSTSSLEPLKLRLQELQETNDALHQQIHIKDNEIEKLIISTPTSPPPADEVAELPPAQQNPQQQSTSATTPPSPPAPQAQPVSDVYASMSSLLSPLVSRQIPDERVGLEKQVRRLSEMLHESQDKITALQTQEKVLKDELRKMDAFEKRQDMNVEYLKNVLVKFLMSENKQTMVPILAKLLCLDETETNSLMENCM
;
A
#
# COMPACT_ATOMS: atom_id res chain seq x y z
N MET A 1 53.52 12.64 -17.72
CA MET A 1 54.86 12.17 -17.25
C MET A 1 55.66 11.42 -18.31
N ALA A 2 55.06 10.62 -19.21
CA ALA A 2 55.82 9.86 -20.21
C ALA A 2 56.60 10.75 -21.22
N GLU A 3 56.07 11.93 -21.57
CA GLU A 3 56.66 12.81 -22.60
C GLU A 3 58.04 13.37 -22.24
N ASN A 4 58.34 13.51 -20.94
CA ASN A 4 59.53 14.21 -20.47
C ASN A 4 60.84 13.38 -20.60
N ASN A 5 60.73 12.09 -20.94
CA ASN A 5 61.90 11.24 -21.25
C ASN A 5 62.31 11.37 -22.73
N ASN A 6 61.33 11.48 -23.64
CA ASN A 6 61.58 11.60 -25.09
C ASN A 6 62.39 12.86 -25.44
N THR A 7 62.18 13.95 -24.71
CA THR A 7 62.94 15.20 -24.87
C THR A 7 64.41 15.03 -24.45
N THR A 8 64.68 14.34 -23.34
CA THR A 8 66.06 14.08 -22.87
C THR A 8 66.84 13.16 -23.81
N ASP A 9 66.23 12.11 -24.36
CA ASP A 9 66.93 11.19 -25.27
C ASP A 9 67.16 11.82 -26.65
N ARG A 10 66.21 12.61 -27.16
CA ARG A 10 66.41 13.41 -28.39
C ARG A 10 67.51 14.46 -28.21
N ALA A 11 67.60 15.10 -27.04
CA ALA A 11 68.70 16.02 -26.72
C ALA A 11 70.05 15.31 -26.56
N ARG A 12 70.06 14.03 -26.15
CA ARG A 12 71.27 13.19 -26.09
C ARG A 12 71.74 12.81 -27.50
N ALA A 13 70.82 12.41 -28.38
CA ALA A 13 71.13 12.09 -29.78
C ALA A 13 71.77 13.27 -30.52
N VAL A 14 71.18 14.47 -30.44
CA VAL A 14 71.72 15.68 -31.10
C VAL A 14 73.11 16.09 -30.58
N ARG A 15 73.46 15.75 -29.33
CA ARG A 15 74.85 15.92 -28.85
C ARG A 15 75.81 14.90 -29.45
N ALA A 16 75.39 13.65 -29.60
CA ALA A 16 76.19 12.61 -30.23
C ALA A 16 76.45 12.93 -31.72
N GLU A 17 75.42 13.35 -32.47
CA GLU A 17 75.55 13.80 -33.86
C GLU A 17 76.57 14.94 -34.00
N LYS A 18 76.48 15.99 -33.18
CA LYS A 18 77.45 17.10 -33.18
C LYS A 18 78.87 16.68 -32.77
N GLN A 19 79.01 15.60 -32.00
CA GLN A 19 80.32 15.06 -31.63
C GLN A 19 80.93 14.20 -32.77
N VAL A 20 80.11 13.43 -33.49
CA VAL A 20 80.52 12.73 -34.71
C VAL A 20 80.93 13.73 -35.79
N GLU A 21 80.08 14.72 -36.09
CA GLU A 21 80.34 15.76 -37.10
C GLU A 21 81.59 16.59 -36.77
N ARG A 22 81.97 16.70 -35.48
CA ARG A 22 83.25 17.30 -35.07
C ARG A 22 84.43 16.39 -35.39
N LEU A 23 84.35 15.11 -35.03
CA LEU A 23 85.39 14.12 -35.30
C LEU A 23 85.60 13.91 -36.81
N GLU A 24 84.54 13.99 -37.61
CA GLU A 24 84.61 13.96 -39.08
C GLU A 24 85.38 15.16 -39.64
N ARG A 25 85.12 16.39 -39.16
CA ARG A 25 85.92 17.58 -39.53
C ARG A 25 87.38 17.46 -39.10
N GLU A 26 87.65 16.90 -37.93
CA GLU A 26 89.02 16.68 -37.43
C GLU A 26 89.75 15.60 -38.27
N LEU A 27 89.06 14.53 -38.68
CA LEU A 27 89.58 13.54 -39.65
C LEU A 27 89.81 14.14 -41.04
N GLU A 28 88.92 14.99 -41.55
CA GLU A 28 89.08 15.63 -42.85
C GLU A 28 90.22 16.66 -42.84
N LEU A 29 90.44 17.35 -41.72
CA LEU A 29 91.64 18.15 -41.46
C LEU A 29 92.92 17.30 -41.52
N ILE A 30 92.94 16.12 -40.89
CA ILE A 30 94.09 15.20 -40.93
C ILE A 30 94.33 14.69 -42.36
N LYS A 31 93.29 14.28 -43.10
CA LYS A 31 93.40 13.91 -44.52
C LYS A 31 93.91 15.07 -45.38
N SER A 32 93.47 16.31 -45.12
CA SER A 32 93.93 17.49 -45.88
C SER A 32 95.43 17.75 -45.70
N ARG A 33 95.96 17.52 -44.47
CA ARG A 33 97.40 17.61 -44.17
C ARG A 33 98.22 16.49 -44.84
N LEU A 34 97.62 15.32 -45.07
CA LEU A 34 98.26 14.22 -45.79
C LEU A 34 98.27 14.39 -47.32
N LYS A 35 97.53 15.37 -47.87
CA LYS A 35 97.19 15.43 -49.31
C LYS A 35 97.70 16.67 -50.05
N LYS A 36 98.92 17.12 -49.73
CA LYS A 36 99.75 17.93 -50.65
C LYS A 36 101.21 17.46 -50.62
N PRO A 37 101.89 17.33 -51.77
CA PRO A 37 103.22 16.76 -51.85
C PRO A 37 104.29 17.81 -51.54
N ASN A 38 105.42 17.36 -51.00
CA ASN A 38 106.67 18.12 -51.08
C ASN A 38 107.84 17.13 -51.26
N GLY A 39 108.41 17.08 -52.47
CA GLY A 39 109.54 16.23 -52.79
C GLY A 39 110.82 17.06 -52.90
N ALA A 40 111.84 16.69 -52.14
CA ALA A 40 113.22 17.13 -52.34
C ALA A 40 114.15 15.97 -51.97
N ALA A 41 115.18 15.71 -52.78
CA ALA A 41 116.06 14.57 -52.59
C ALA A 41 117.10 14.81 -51.47
N GLY A 42 117.39 13.76 -50.71
CA GLY A 42 118.44 13.74 -49.69
C GLY A 42 118.95 12.33 -49.49
N SER A 43 120.06 11.98 -50.17
CA SER A 43 120.67 10.65 -50.09
C SER A 43 121.39 10.44 -48.75
N ASN A 44 121.16 9.30 -48.08
CA ASN A 44 122.21 8.57 -47.37
C ASN A 44 121.78 7.18 -46.84
N SER A 45 122.69 6.20 -47.00
CA SER A 45 122.85 4.92 -46.26
C SER A 45 121.60 4.10 -45.84
N PRO A 46 121.32 2.95 -46.49
CA PRO A 46 120.21 2.06 -46.12
C PRO A 46 120.25 1.43 -44.72
N ASN A 47 121.39 1.48 -44.02
CA ASN A 47 121.66 0.61 -42.86
C ASN A 47 121.31 1.22 -41.48
N MET A 48 120.81 2.46 -41.44
CA MET A 48 120.23 3.05 -40.22
C MET A 48 118.69 2.98 -40.21
N MET A 49 118.04 3.19 -41.35
CA MET A 49 116.57 3.16 -41.46
C MET A 49 115.96 1.82 -41.06
N MET A 50 116.67 0.69 -41.22
CA MET A 50 116.22 -0.60 -40.67
C MET A 50 116.00 -0.52 -39.15
N ARG A 51 117.02 -0.16 -38.36
CA ARG A 51 116.90 -0.07 -36.89
C ARG A 51 115.90 0.98 -36.41
N GLU A 52 115.66 2.02 -37.19
CA GLU A 52 114.70 3.07 -36.86
C GLU A 52 113.27 2.65 -37.20
N SER A 53 113.08 1.97 -38.34
CA SER A 53 111.85 1.26 -38.70
C SER A 53 111.51 0.17 -37.69
N ASP A 54 112.49 -0.62 -37.23
CA ASP A 54 112.30 -1.65 -36.20
C ASP A 54 111.83 -1.05 -34.87
N LYS A 55 112.40 0.09 -34.44
CA LYS A 55 111.93 0.82 -33.25
C LYS A 55 110.51 1.35 -33.42
N VAL A 56 110.19 1.96 -34.56
CA VAL A 56 108.85 2.47 -34.85
C VAL A 56 107.84 1.32 -34.93
N ASN A 57 108.21 0.19 -35.52
CA ASN A 57 107.40 -1.02 -35.62
C ASN A 57 107.18 -1.66 -34.23
N PHE A 58 108.21 -1.71 -33.37
CA PHE A 58 108.06 -2.12 -31.97
C PHE A 58 107.10 -1.20 -31.21
N GLN A 59 107.26 0.13 -31.33
CA GLN A 59 106.33 1.10 -30.73
C GLN A 59 104.90 0.95 -31.27
N LEU A 60 104.72 0.66 -32.56
CA LEU A 60 103.42 0.40 -33.16
C LEU A 60 102.81 -0.91 -32.65
N GLN A 61 103.62 -1.97 -32.47
CA GLN A 61 103.18 -3.24 -31.90
C GLN A 61 102.78 -3.10 -30.43
N GLU A 62 103.50 -2.30 -29.65
CA GLU A 62 103.16 -1.99 -28.27
C GLU A 62 101.88 -1.14 -28.19
N GLN A 63 101.73 -0.09 -29.02
CA GLN A 63 100.47 0.65 -29.16
C GLN A 63 99.30 -0.24 -29.59
N VAL A 64 99.50 -1.17 -30.53
CA VAL A 64 98.45 -2.12 -30.96
C VAL A 64 98.12 -3.13 -29.86
N LYS A 65 99.09 -3.51 -29.02
CA LYS A 65 98.90 -4.37 -27.85
C LYS A 65 98.11 -3.64 -26.75
N ASP A 66 98.41 -2.38 -26.49
CA ASP A 66 97.69 -1.53 -25.54
C ASP A 66 96.28 -1.22 -26.03
N LEU A 67 96.09 -0.90 -27.32
CA LEU A 67 94.76 -0.75 -27.93
C LEU A 67 93.96 -2.05 -27.88
N LYS A 68 94.59 -3.23 -28.08
CA LYS A 68 93.93 -4.53 -27.88
C LYS A 68 93.56 -4.78 -26.42
N TYR A 69 94.39 -4.35 -25.47
CA TYR A 69 94.08 -4.44 -24.04
C TYR A 69 92.91 -3.51 -23.66
N GLN A 70 92.94 -2.26 -24.13
CA GLN A 70 91.87 -1.28 -23.93
C GLN A 70 90.56 -1.72 -24.57
N LEU A 71 90.58 -2.28 -25.79
CA LEU A 71 89.40 -2.86 -26.43
C LEU A 71 88.85 -4.05 -25.64
N LYS A 72 89.73 -4.95 -25.16
CA LYS A 72 89.32 -6.08 -24.31
C LYS A 72 88.71 -5.61 -22.99
N HIS A 73 89.26 -4.56 -22.37
CA HIS A 73 88.71 -3.93 -21.17
C HIS A 73 87.32 -3.33 -21.45
N GLN A 74 87.19 -2.52 -22.51
CA GLN A 74 85.90 -1.92 -22.89
C GLN A 74 84.85 -2.97 -23.26
N THR A 75 85.24 -4.08 -23.89
CA THR A 75 84.34 -5.20 -24.18
C THR A 75 83.89 -5.88 -22.88
N ALA A 76 84.80 -6.12 -21.94
CA ALA A 76 84.45 -6.70 -20.63
C ALA A 76 83.52 -5.78 -19.82
N GLU A 77 83.75 -4.46 -19.83
CA GLU A 77 82.84 -3.50 -19.20
C GLU A 77 81.50 -3.41 -19.92
N HIS A 78 81.47 -3.45 -21.26
CA HIS A 78 80.22 -3.51 -22.02
C HIS A 78 79.41 -4.77 -21.67
N SER A 79 80.05 -5.95 -21.60
CA SER A 79 79.39 -7.19 -21.17
C SER A 79 78.83 -7.07 -19.75
N LYS A 80 79.60 -6.50 -18.80
CA LYS A 80 79.16 -6.29 -17.41
C LYS A 80 78.00 -5.28 -17.30
N LEU A 81 78.03 -4.22 -18.10
CA LEU A 81 76.94 -3.23 -18.18
C LEU A 81 75.69 -3.83 -18.83
N GLN A 82 75.85 -4.64 -19.87
CA GLN A 82 74.77 -5.37 -20.55
C GLN A 82 74.13 -6.42 -19.64
N GLU A 83 74.92 -7.15 -18.86
CA GLU A 83 74.45 -8.04 -17.80
C GLU A 83 73.67 -7.26 -16.73
N THR A 84 74.26 -6.19 -16.18
CA THR A 84 73.59 -5.32 -15.18
C THR A 84 72.28 -4.72 -15.70
N LEU A 85 72.22 -4.35 -16.98
CA LEU A 85 71.03 -3.86 -17.65
C LEU A 85 69.97 -4.96 -17.80
N SER A 86 70.39 -6.17 -18.19
CA SER A 86 69.51 -7.34 -18.29
C SER A 86 68.89 -7.71 -16.94
N THR A 87 69.70 -7.80 -15.87
CA THR A 87 69.22 -8.07 -14.51
C THR A 87 68.18 -7.04 -14.08
N LYS A 88 68.44 -5.74 -14.27
CA LYS A 88 67.50 -4.67 -13.92
C LYS A 88 66.23 -4.70 -14.77
N THR A 89 66.32 -4.99 -16.07
CA THR A 89 65.14 -5.15 -16.94
C THR A 89 64.26 -6.28 -16.42
N ASN A 90 64.85 -7.44 -16.10
CA ASN A 90 64.13 -8.58 -15.53
C ASN A 90 63.49 -8.23 -14.18
N GLU A 91 64.21 -7.54 -13.27
CA GLU A 91 63.65 -7.03 -12.00
C GLU A 91 62.44 -6.11 -12.20
N TYR A 92 62.48 -5.22 -13.20
CA TYR A 92 61.35 -4.34 -13.53
C TYR A 92 60.17 -5.12 -14.15
N GLU A 93 60.41 -6.07 -15.04
CA GLU A 93 59.35 -6.93 -15.59
C GLU A 93 58.67 -7.77 -14.51
N ASP A 94 59.45 -8.34 -13.60
CA ASP A 94 58.97 -9.15 -12.48
C ASP A 94 58.16 -8.29 -11.49
N LYS A 95 58.60 -7.05 -11.23
CA LYS A 95 57.83 -6.07 -10.45
C LYS A 95 56.51 -5.66 -11.15
N LEU A 96 56.54 -5.45 -12.47
CA LEU A 96 55.34 -5.18 -13.28
C LEU A 96 54.39 -6.37 -13.37
N LYS A 97 54.91 -7.61 -13.30
CA LYS A 97 54.10 -8.83 -13.19
C LYS A 97 53.39 -8.89 -11.82
N ARG A 98 54.13 -8.75 -10.72
CA ARG A 98 53.57 -8.72 -9.35
C ARG A 98 52.56 -7.58 -9.18
N MET A 99 52.81 -6.40 -9.75
CA MET A 99 51.83 -5.29 -9.76
C MET A 99 50.55 -5.66 -10.50
N ARG A 100 50.65 -6.29 -11.70
CA ARG A 100 49.46 -6.75 -12.45
C ARG A 100 48.69 -7.84 -11.70
N GLU A 101 49.37 -8.73 -10.99
CA GLU A 101 48.74 -9.75 -10.14
C GLU A 101 48.00 -9.11 -8.95
N ILE A 102 48.61 -8.14 -8.26
CA ILE A 102 47.99 -7.38 -7.16
C ILE A 102 46.76 -6.59 -7.65
N PHE A 103 46.87 -5.85 -8.76
CA PHE A 103 45.73 -5.12 -9.33
C PHE A 103 44.62 -6.07 -9.81
N GLY A 104 44.97 -7.20 -10.44
CA GLY A 104 44.00 -8.21 -10.85
C GLY A 104 43.25 -8.83 -9.66
N GLN A 105 43.93 -9.06 -8.54
CA GLN A 105 43.28 -9.53 -7.31
C GLN A 105 42.45 -8.43 -6.63
N ALA A 106 42.92 -7.18 -6.64
CA ALA A 106 42.16 -6.03 -6.12
C ALA A 106 40.85 -5.82 -6.89
N SER A 107 40.87 -5.86 -8.23
CA SER A 107 39.66 -5.79 -9.05
C SER A 107 38.68 -6.93 -8.74
N LYS A 108 39.15 -8.19 -8.70
CA LYS A 108 38.32 -9.34 -8.29
C LYS A 108 37.68 -9.15 -6.92
N ASN A 109 38.43 -8.64 -5.94
CA ASN A 109 37.89 -8.37 -4.62
C ASN A 109 36.83 -7.26 -4.66
N ILE A 110 37.06 -6.17 -5.40
CA ILE A 110 36.09 -5.08 -5.61
C ILE A 110 34.80 -5.60 -6.25
N ASP A 111 34.90 -6.44 -7.29
CA ASP A 111 33.73 -6.99 -7.98
C ASP A 111 32.97 -8.00 -7.11
N ASN A 112 33.67 -8.79 -6.29
CA ASN A 112 33.04 -9.62 -5.26
C ASN A 112 32.31 -8.77 -4.20
N TYR A 113 32.90 -7.67 -3.74
CA TYR A 113 32.21 -6.75 -2.81
C TYR A 113 30.99 -6.08 -3.46
N ARG A 114 31.07 -5.66 -4.73
CA ARG A 114 29.93 -5.14 -5.49
C ARG A 114 28.79 -6.15 -5.59
N ALA A 115 29.10 -7.40 -5.93
CA ALA A 115 28.11 -8.49 -5.97
C ALA A 115 27.49 -8.77 -4.58
N SER A 116 28.30 -8.73 -3.52
CA SER A 116 27.81 -8.90 -2.15
C SER A 116 26.94 -7.73 -1.68
N ILE A 117 27.24 -6.49 -2.08
CA ILE A 117 26.42 -5.30 -1.78
C ILE A 117 25.08 -5.43 -2.52
N ALA A 118 25.07 -5.66 -3.83
CA ALA A 118 23.85 -5.84 -4.60
C ALA A 118 22.96 -7.00 -4.08
N SER A 119 23.58 -8.09 -3.60
CA SER A 119 22.86 -9.18 -2.95
C SER A 119 22.23 -8.77 -1.61
N LYS A 120 22.86 -7.86 -0.85
CA LYS A 120 22.30 -7.33 0.40
C LYS A 120 21.27 -6.24 0.17
N ASP A 121 21.39 -5.43 -0.88
CA ASP A 121 20.36 -4.47 -1.28
C ASP A 121 19.05 -5.19 -1.64
N VAL A 122 19.14 -6.33 -2.34
CA VAL A 122 17.98 -7.21 -2.63
C VAL A 122 17.41 -7.87 -1.36
N GLU A 123 18.26 -8.23 -0.39
CA GLU A 123 17.82 -8.79 0.89
C GLU A 123 17.10 -7.74 1.75
N ILE A 124 17.65 -6.52 1.82
CA ILE A 124 17.03 -5.35 2.48
C ILE A 124 15.69 -5.01 1.82
N GLY A 125 15.62 -5.03 0.48
CA GLY A 125 14.38 -4.79 -0.26
C GLY A 125 13.27 -5.81 0.10
N LYS A 126 13.61 -7.09 0.23
CA LYS A 126 12.66 -8.13 0.69
C LYS A 126 12.22 -7.90 2.13
N LEU A 127 13.15 -7.70 3.05
CA LEU A 127 12.85 -7.46 4.47
C LEU A 127 12.01 -6.19 4.67
N THR A 128 12.17 -5.18 3.80
CA THR A 128 11.34 -3.97 3.81
C THR A 128 9.90 -4.27 3.39
N LEU A 129 9.70 -5.07 2.35
CA LEU A 129 8.37 -5.50 1.90
C LEU A 129 7.68 -6.43 2.92
N GLU A 130 8.41 -7.38 3.50
CA GLU A 130 7.91 -8.27 4.56
C GLU A 130 7.49 -7.47 5.82
N LEU A 131 8.22 -6.40 6.15
CA LEU A 131 7.89 -5.50 7.25
C LEU A 131 6.67 -4.61 6.93
N GLU A 132 6.53 -4.14 5.68
CA GLU A 132 5.36 -3.37 5.23
C GLU A 132 4.08 -4.25 5.21
N GLU A 133 4.17 -5.49 4.71
CA GLU A 133 3.08 -6.47 4.78
C GLU A 133 2.71 -6.80 6.24
N CYS A 134 3.71 -6.98 7.11
CA CYS A 134 3.49 -7.25 8.54
C CYS A 134 2.74 -6.09 9.22
N LEU A 135 3.18 -4.85 9.04
CA LEU A 135 2.50 -3.65 9.57
C LEU A 135 1.07 -3.50 9.03
N GLN A 136 0.85 -3.77 7.75
CA GLN A 136 -0.46 -3.71 7.13
C GLN A 136 -1.39 -4.80 7.69
N SER A 137 -0.85 -5.99 7.98
CA SER A 137 -1.58 -7.06 8.67
C SER A 137 -1.93 -6.66 10.11
N GLU A 138 -0.99 -6.09 10.88
CA GLU A 138 -1.21 -5.62 12.26
C GLU A 138 -2.32 -4.56 12.32
N GLN A 139 -2.29 -3.59 11.40
CA GLN A 139 -3.34 -2.57 11.30
C GLN A 139 -4.71 -3.18 10.98
N SER A 140 -4.77 -4.22 10.14
CA SER A 140 -6.02 -4.94 9.84
C SER A 140 -6.56 -5.72 11.06
N TYR A 141 -5.68 -6.38 11.82
CA TYR A 141 -6.05 -7.08 13.05
C TYR A 141 -6.52 -6.09 14.12
N LYS A 142 -5.81 -4.97 14.32
CA LYS A 142 -6.20 -3.91 15.25
C LYS A 142 -7.59 -3.35 14.93
N SER A 143 -7.83 -2.99 13.66
CA SER A 143 -9.14 -2.50 13.20
C SER A 143 -10.26 -3.54 13.43
N THR A 144 -9.94 -4.83 13.27
CA THR A 144 -10.86 -5.94 13.53
C THR A 144 -11.17 -6.08 15.03
N CYS A 145 -10.16 -5.99 15.90
CA CYS A 145 -10.33 -6.02 17.35
C CYS A 145 -11.13 -4.82 17.88
N GLU A 146 -10.90 -3.62 17.34
CA GLU A 146 -11.66 -2.41 17.71
C GLU A 146 -13.15 -2.54 17.31
N SER A 147 -13.43 -3.11 16.13
CA SER A 147 -14.80 -3.43 15.69
C SER A 147 -15.48 -4.51 16.55
N GLN A 148 -14.75 -5.59 16.89
CA GLN A 148 -15.23 -6.63 17.80
C GLN A 148 -15.50 -6.10 19.20
N GLN A 149 -14.64 -5.23 19.74
CA GLN A 149 -14.82 -4.57 21.03
C GLN A 149 -16.09 -3.70 21.03
N SER A 150 -16.30 -2.87 20.00
CA SER A 150 -17.55 -2.09 19.85
C SER A 150 -18.80 -2.99 19.79
N THR A 151 -18.70 -4.17 19.16
CA THR A 151 -19.83 -5.13 19.08
C THR A 151 -20.09 -5.78 20.45
N ILE A 152 -19.05 -6.13 21.19
CA ILE A 152 -19.13 -6.66 22.55
C ILE A 152 -19.73 -5.61 23.50
N GLU A 153 -19.37 -4.34 23.37
CA GLU A 153 -19.95 -3.24 24.17
C GLU A 153 -21.44 -3.05 23.87
N GLN A 154 -21.83 -3.03 22.59
CA GLN A 154 -23.24 -2.99 22.19
C GLN A 154 -24.05 -4.15 22.79
N LEU A 155 -23.60 -5.40 22.60
CA LEU A 155 -24.25 -6.59 23.15
C LEU A 155 -24.33 -6.56 24.69
N ASN A 156 -23.32 -6.02 25.38
CA ASN A 156 -23.38 -5.84 26.84
C ASN A 156 -24.41 -4.77 27.26
N THR A 157 -24.57 -3.69 26.50
CA THR A 157 -25.63 -2.70 26.76
C THR A 157 -27.03 -3.26 26.50
N GLU A 158 -27.22 -4.07 25.45
CA GLU A 158 -28.49 -4.76 25.17
C GLU A 158 -28.82 -5.81 26.23
N LEU A 159 -27.84 -6.63 26.64
CA LEU A 159 -27.99 -7.62 27.71
C LEU A 159 -28.29 -6.95 29.06
N THR A 160 -27.70 -5.80 29.34
CA THR A 160 -28.00 -5.01 30.53
C THR A 160 -29.41 -4.41 30.46
N SER A 161 -29.78 -3.82 29.32
CA SER A 161 -31.10 -3.24 29.07
C SER A 161 -32.21 -4.29 29.22
N THR A 162 -32.12 -5.42 28.51
CA THR A 162 -33.07 -6.53 28.60
C THR A 162 -33.14 -7.13 30.01
N ARG A 163 -31.99 -7.31 30.70
CA ARG A 163 -31.97 -7.72 32.12
C ARG A 163 -32.71 -6.74 33.02
N THR A 164 -32.56 -5.42 32.81
CA THR A 164 -33.31 -4.42 33.59
C THR A 164 -34.80 -4.43 33.26
N PHE A 165 -35.17 -4.53 31.98
CA PHE A 165 -36.56 -4.60 31.52
C PHE A 165 -37.30 -5.79 32.15
N TYR A 166 -36.84 -7.03 31.90
CA TYR A 166 -37.45 -8.23 32.49
C TYR A 166 -37.35 -8.23 34.02
N GLY A 167 -36.27 -7.68 34.58
CA GLY A 167 -36.11 -7.48 36.02
C GLY A 167 -37.09 -6.48 36.65
N THR A 168 -37.72 -5.60 35.86
CA THR A 168 -38.86 -4.77 36.30
C THR A 168 -40.21 -5.43 36.05
N GLU A 169 -40.38 -6.10 34.90
CA GLU A 169 -41.61 -6.83 34.56
C GLU A 169 -41.89 -7.96 35.57
N ILE A 170 -40.88 -8.76 35.94
CA ILE A 170 -41.00 -9.80 36.97
C ILE A 170 -41.49 -9.21 38.30
N LYS A 171 -40.95 -8.06 38.73
CA LYS A 171 -41.38 -7.39 39.97
C LYS A 171 -42.82 -6.88 39.89
N GLN A 172 -43.25 -6.41 38.72
CA GLN A 172 -44.63 -5.98 38.48
C GLN A 172 -45.60 -7.17 38.49
N LEU A 173 -45.23 -8.29 37.87
CA LEU A 173 -46.00 -9.54 37.88
C LEU A 173 -46.08 -10.14 39.28
N GLU A 174 -44.98 -10.16 40.04
CA GLU A 174 -44.97 -10.55 41.46
C GLU A 174 -45.91 -9.68 42.30
N ALA A 175 -45.84 -8.34 42.15
CA ALA A 175 -46.71 -7.42 42.89
C ALA A 175 -48.20 -7.68 42.56
N LYS A 176 -48.54 -7.87 41.27
CA LYS A 176 -49.89 -8.22 40.82
C LYS A 176 -50.34 -9.58 41.37
N ASN A 177 -49.47 -10.58 41.40
CA ASN A 177 -49.79 -11.92 41.92
C ASN A 177 -50.02 -11.90 43.44
N ARG A 178 -49.21 -11.14 44.19
CA ARG A 178 -49.44 -10.87 45.63
C ARG A 178 -50.78 -10.16 45.85
N GLN A 179 -51.12 -9.16 45.03
CA GLN A 179 -52.40 -8.44 45.10
C GLN A 179 -53.60 -9.38 44.83
N MET A 180 -53.56 -10.19 43.77
CA MET A 180 -54.62 -11.16 43.49
C MET A 180 -54.76 -12.21 44.60
N SER A 181 -53.64 -12.66 45.17
CA SER A 181 -53.64 -13.60 46.30
C SER A 181 -54.37 -13.02 47.53
N VAL A 182 -54.14 -11.75 47.86
CA VAL A 182 -54.85 -11.03 48.92
C VAL A 182 -56.34 -10.87 48.60
N GLN A 183 -56.70 -10.50 47.36
CA GLN A 183 -58.10 -10.40 46.92
C GLN A 183 -58.83 -11.75 46.97
N LEU A 184 -58.16 -12.84 46.59
CA LEU A 184 -58.69 -14.20 46.63
C LEU A 184 -58.95 -14.65 48.08
N GLU A 185 -58.03 -14.37 49.01
CA GLU A 185 -58.23 -14.72 50.43
C GLU A 185 -59.32 -13.85 51.10
N GLN A 186 -59.38 -12.56 50.77
CA GLN A 186 -60.50 -11.70 51.17
C GLN A 186 -61.84 -12.21 50.62
N THR A 187 -61.87 -12.71 49.39
CA THR A 187 -63.07 -13.26 48.76
C THR A 187 -63.50 -14.57 49.42
N LYS A 188 -62.58 -15.47 49.78
CA LYS A 188 -62.88 -16.66 50.60
C LYS A 188 -63.47 -16.27 51.96
N SER A 189 -62.86 -15.29 52.64
CA SER A 189 -63.35 -14.79 53.93
C SER A 189 -64.77 -14.21 53.82
N ASN A 190 -65.03 -13.39 52.80
CA ASN A 190 -66.35 -12.86 52.49
C ASN A 190 -67.36 -13.98 52.18
N TYR A 191 -66.95 -15.02 51.44
CA TYR A 191 -67.80 -16.17 51.10
C TYR A 191 -68.15 -17.03 52.33
N GLU A 192 -67.19 -17.36 53.21
CA GLU A 192 -67.47 -18.10 54.45
C GLU A 192 -68.32 -17.27 55.42
N GLN A 193 -68.15 -15.93 55.46
CA GLN A 193 -69.08 -15.06 56.17
C GLN A 193 -70.49 -15.08 55.58
N TYR A 194 -70.63 -15.00 54.25
CA TYR A 194 -71.92 -15.07 53.56
C TYR A 194 -72.61 -16.41 53.81
N LYS A 195 -71.90 -17.53 53.66
CA LYS A 195 -72.35 -18.90 53.94
C LYS A 195 -72.87 -19.06 55.38
N LYS A 196 -72.17 -18.49 56.38
CA LYS A 196 -72.64 -18.45 57.78
C LYS A 196 -73.93 -17.64 57.92
N ARG A 197 -74.02 -16.44 57.31
CA ARG A 197 -75.25 -15.62 57.33
C ARG A 197 -76.43 -16.33 56.66
N ALA A 198 -76.20 -16.99 55.52
CA ALA A 198 -77.19 -17.74 54.77
C ALA A 198 -77.71 -18.96 55.56
N HIS A 199 -76.84 -19.70 56.27
CA HIS A 199 -77.27 -20.80 57.14
C HIS A 199 -78.23 -20.33 58.24
N VAL A 200 -77.87 -19.25 58.94
CA VAL A 200 -78.71 -18.66 60.01
C VAL A 200 -80.07 -18.18 59.47
N LEU A 201 -80.10 -17.61 58.25
CA LEU A 201 -81.36 -17.24 57.59
C LEU A 201 -82.20 -18.45 57.17
N LEU A 202 -81.58 -19.55 56.74
CA LEU A 202 -82.28 -20.79 56.37
C LEU A 202 -82.87 -21.52 57.57
N GLU A 203 -82.19 -21.54 58.72
CA GLU A 203 -82.78 -22.03 59.98
C GLU A 203 -83.97 -21.16 60.40
N LYS A 204 -83.80 -19.84 60.38
CA LYS A 204 -84.86 -18.88 60.74
C LYS A 204 -86.09 -18.92 59.79
N ASN A 205 -85.91 -19.37 58.55
CA ASN A 205 -87.00 -19.62 57.60
C ASN A 205 -87.64 -21.01 57.78
N LYS A 206 -86.91 -22.04 58.26
CA LYS A 206 -87.52 -23.34 58.62
C LYS A 206 -88.56 -23.20 59.73
N GLU A 207 -88.37 -22.26 60.66
CA GLU A 207 -89.34 -21.96 61.71
C GLU A 207 -90.58 -21.20 61.22
N LYS A 208 -90.59 -20.66 59.99
CA LYS A 208 -91.57 -19.65 59.55
C LYS A 208 -91.98 -19.78 58.08
N GLN A 209 -92.64 -20.88 57.72
CA GLN A 209 -93.38 -20.97 56.46
C GLN A 209 -94.87 -20.63 56.65
N SER A 210 -95.24 -19.45 56.17
CA SER A 210 -96.59 -19.11 55.70
C SER A 210 -96.44 -18.46 54.32
N ASP A 211 -97.22 -18.91 53.32
CA ASP A 211 -96.90 -18.68 51.90
C ASP A 211 -96.85 -17.22 51.43
N ALA A 212 -97.41 -16.27 52.20
CA ALA A 212 -97.29 -14.83 51.93
C ALA A 212 -95.82 -14.36 51.78
N SER A 213 -94.90 -14.89 52.60
CA SER A 213 -93.47 -14.54 52.50
C SER A 213 -92.82 -15.06 51.21
N ARG A 214 -93.32 -16.17 50.67
CA ARG A 214 -92.82 -16.80 49.44
C ARG A 214 -93.26 -16.03 48.20
N VAL A 215 -94.46 -15.46 48.22
CA VAL A 215 -94.95 -14.58 47.13
C VAL A 215 -94.11 -13.31 47.06
N ASN A 216 -93.87 -12.63 48.19
CA ASN A 216 -93.04 -11.42 48.22
C ASN A 216 -91.60 -11.70 47.77
N GLN A 217 -90.98 -12.81 48.21
CA GLN A 217 -89.64 -13.21 47.74
C GLN A 217 -89.57 -13.46 46.22
N LEU A 218 -90.66 -13.92 45.59
CA LEU A 218 -90.73 -14.07 44.14
C LEU A 218 -90.92 -12.71 43.44
N GLN A 219 -91.67 -11.79 44.05
CA GLN A 219 -91.82 -10.41 43.58
C GLN A 219 -90.46 -9.67 43.59
N ASP A 220 -89.75 -9.70 44.72
CA ASP A 220 -88.42 -9.11 44.91
C ASP A 220 -87.41 -9.68 43.90
N LEU A 221 -87.46 -10.99 43.65
CA LEU A 221 -86.58 -11.67 42.69
C LEU A 221 -86.86 -11.23 41.24
N VAL A 222 -88.14 -11.04 40.87
CA VAL A 222 -88.51 -10.53 39.54
C VAL A 222 -88.03 -9.09 39.35
N GLU A 223 -88.22 -8.21 40.34
CA GLU A 223 -87.70 -6.83 40.26
C GLU A 223 -86.16 -6.82 40.19
N GLN A 224 -85.47 -7.66 40.98
CA GLN A 224 -84.02 -7.76 40.95
C GLN A 224 -83.49 -8.29 39.60
N LEU A 225 -84.13 -9.29 39.01
CA LEU A 225 -83.79 -9.79 37.67
C LEU A 225 -84.08 -8.75 36.58
N GLN A 226 -85.18 -7.99 36.70
CA GLN A 226 -85.55 -6.94 35.75
C GLN A 226 -84.57 -5.75 35.82
N HIS A 227 -84.10 -5.39 37.02
CA HIS A 227 -83.04 -4.39 37.20
C HIS A 227 -81.67 -4.89 36.68
N GLN A 228 -81.31 -6.16 36.92
CA GLN A 228 -80.10 -6.75 36.32
C GLN A 228 -80.18 -6.77 34.79
N LYS A 229 -81.32 -7.15 34.20
CA LYS A 229 -81.55 -7.09 32.75
C LYS A 229 -81.33 -5.67 32.22
N SER A 230 -81.97 -4.67 32.82
CA SER A 230 -81.83 -3.27 32.41
C SER A 230 -80.37 -2.78 32.50
N LYS A 231 -79.61 -3.23 33.53
CA LYS A 231 -78.18 -2.94 33.63
C LYS A 231 -77.36 -3.61 32.52
N TYR A 232 -77.65 -4.86 32.17
CA TYR A 232 -76.98 -5.53 31.04
C TYR A 232 -77.32 -4.89 29.70
N GLU A 233 -78.55 -4.40 29.51
CA GLU A 233 -78.96 -3.65 28.31
C GLU A 233 -78.21 -2.30 28.21
N LEU A 234 -77.98 -1.61 29.34
CA LEU A 234 -77.14 -0.41 29.39
C LEU A 234 -75.67 -0.72 29.07
N GLU A 235 -75.09 -1.75 29.69
CA GLU A 235 -73.68 -2.14 29.49
C GLU A 235 -73.42 -2.60 28.04
N GLN A 236 -74.40 -3.22 27.39
CA GLN A 236 -74.35 -3.54 25.95
C GLN A 236 -74.39 -2.27 25.08
N HIS A 237 -75.19 -1.27 25.44
CA HIS A 237 -75.22 0.01 24.72
C HIS A 237 -73.89 0.76 24.85
N GLU A 238 -73.34 0.87 26.06
CA GLU A 238 -72.03 1.50 26.31
C GLU A 238 -70.90 0.80 25.52
N LYS A 239 -70.93 -0.54 25.43
CA LYS A 239 -69.96 -1.31 24.62
C LYS A 239 -70.12 -1.10 23.12
N ALA A 240 -71.36 -1.03 22.62
CA ALA A 240 -71.61 -0.73 21.21
C ALA A 240 -71.14 0.68 20.82
N GLU A 241 -71.33 1.67 21.70
CA GLU A 241 -70.84 3.03 21.52
C GLU A 241 -69.31 3.12 21.56
N GLN A 242 -68.66 2.41 22.50
CA GLN A 242 -67.20 2.26 22.54
C GLN A 242 -66.63 1.58 21.29
N GLN A 243 -67.29 0.54 20.77
CA GLN A 243 -66.88 -0.09 19.52
C GLN A 243 -66.99 0.88 18.33
N LEU A 244 -68.09 1.63 18.24
CA LEU A 244 -68.29 2.61 17.15
C LEU A 244 -67.25 3.74 17.21
N LEU A 245 -66.86 4.19 18.41
CA LEU A 245 -65.75 5.12 18.60
C LEU A 245 -64.42 4.53 18.10
N LEU A 246 -64.11 3.28 18.47
CA LEU A 246 -62.89 2.60 18.05
C LEU A 246 -62.85 2.36 16.53
N GLU A 247 -63.97 1.99 15.90
CA GLU A 247 -64.06 1.87 14.44
C GLU A 247 -63.85 3.21 13.73
N ASN A 248 -64.30 4.33 14.31
CA ASN A 248 -64.04 5.67 13.79
C ASN A 248 -62.56 6.05 13.87
N ASP A 249 -61.90 5.77 15.01
CA ASP A 249 -60.47 6.07 15.18
C ASP A 249 -59.56 5.13 14.34
N LEU A 250 -59.95 3.87 14.16
CA LEU A 250 -59.29 2.96 13.22
C LEU A 250 -59.40 3.44 11.77
N ARG A 251 -60.55 3.99 11.34
CA ARG A 251 -60.70 4.60 10.01
C ARG A 251 -59.76 5.79 9.83
N LYS A 252 -59.70 6.72 10.80
CA LYS A 252 -58.76 7.86 10.77
C LYS A 252 -57.30 7.41 10.70
N ALA A 253 -56.95 6.32 11.39
CA ALA A 253 -55.60 5.75 11.34
C ALA A 253 -55.29 5.17 9.94
N ILE A 254 -56.24 4.47 9.32
CA ILE A 254 -56.12 3.97 7.93
C ILE A 254 -55.99 5.13 6.94
N ASP A 255 -56.82 6.16 7.04
CA ASP A 255 -56.73 7.35 6.18
C ASP A 255 -55.37 8.05 6.30
N ARG A 256 -54.82 8.12 7.52
CA ARG A 256 -53.47 8.68 7.75
C ARG A 256 -52.35 7.79 7.22
N ILE A 257 -52.51 6.46 7.22
CA ILE A 257 -51.55 5.53 6.59
C ILE A 257 -51.56 5.76 5.06
N ASN A 258 -52.75 5.82 4.43
CA ASN A 258 -52.91 6.08 3.01
C ASN A 258 -52.25 7.42 2.58
N GLU A 259 -52.36 8.46 3.41
CA GLU A 259 -51.70 9.75 3.19
C GLU A 259 -50.16 9.63 3.24
N LEU A 260 -49.62 8.90 4.22
CA LEU A 260 -48.19 8.68 4.38
C LEU A 260 -47.59 7.82 3.25
N GLU A 261 -48.30 6.78 2.79
CA GLU A 261 -47.91 5.97 1.63
C GLU A 261 -47.88 6.81 0.34
N SER A 262 -48.87 7.69 0.16
CA SER A 262 -48.91 8.66 -0.95
C SER A 262 -47.70 9.61 -0.91
N MET A 263 -47.36 10.14 0.27
CA MET A 263 -46.15 10.95 0.46
C MET A 263 -44.87 10.16 0.16
N GLN A 264 -44.76 8.92 0.63
CA GLN A 264 -43.60 8.05 0.38
C GLN A 264 -43.41 7.78 -1.11
N HIS A 265 -44.49 7.51 -1.86
CA HIS A 265 -44.45 7.32 -3.31
C HIS A 265 -44.04 8.60 -4.06
N VAL A 266 -44.41 9.79 -3.58
CA VAL A 266 -43.91 11.07 -4.12
C VAL A 266 -42.42 11.27 -3.82
N LEU A 267 -41.95 10.89 -2.63
CA LEU A 267 -40.52 10.96 -2.28
C LEU A 267 -39.68 9.99 -3.11
N ALA A 268 -40.10 8.74 -3.26
CA ALA A 268 -39.43 7.73 -4.10
C ALA A 268 -39.32 8.18 -5.57
N LYS A 269 -40.34 8.88 -6.11
CA LYS A 269 -40.27 9.49 -7.44
C LYS A 269 -39.24 10.61 -7.53
N LYS A 270 -39.10 11.44 -6.50
CA LYS A 270 -38.06 12.49 -6.44
C LYS A 270 -36.66 11.89 -6.34
N GLU A 271 -36.48 10.88 -5.49
CA GLU A 271 -35.23 10.15 -5.36
C GLU A 271 -34.80 9.49 -6.68
N ALA A 272 -35.73 8.86 -7.39
CA ALA A 272 -35.49 8.33 -8.73
C ALA A 272 -35.06 9.42 -9.73
N SER A 273 -35.67 10.61 -9.70
CA SER A 273 -35.25 11.73 -10.57
C SER A 273 -33.88 12.33 -10.20
N PHE A 274 -33.54 12.40 -8.91
CA PHE A 274 -32.19 12.84 -8.50
C PHE A 274 -31.12 11.79 -8.83
N SER A 275 -31.48 10.50 -8.81
CA SER A 275 -30.59 9.41 -9.23
C SER A 275 -30.27 9.47 -10.74
N THR A 276 -31.27 9.74 -11.59
CA THR A 276 -31.05 9.90 -13.03
C THR A 276 -30.29 11.20 -13.36
N GLU A 277 -30.56 12.31 -12.66
CA GLU A 277 -29.80 13.55 -12.79
C GLU A 277 -28.34 13.38 -12.37
N LYS A 278 -28.08 12.72 -11.22
CA LYS A 278 -26.74 12.36 -10.76
C LYS A 278 -25.99 11.54 -11.81
N SER A 279 -26.61 10.49 -12.35
CA SER A 279 -26.01 9.64 -13.38
C SER A 279 -25.66 10.42 -14.66
N ALA A 280 -26.50 11.38 -15.07
CA ALA A 280 -26.22 12.27 -16.19
C ALA A 280 -25.06 13.24 -15.91
N LEU A 281 -24.96 13.78 -14.69
CA LEU A 281 -23.85 14.63 -14.25
C LEU A 281 -22.52 13.87 -14.16
N GLU A 282 -22.52 12.65 -13.60
CA GLU A 282 -21.36 11.75 -13.56
C GLU A 282 -20.89 11.39 -14.98
N THR A 283 -21.81 11.10 -15.89
CA THR A 283 -21.51 10.86 -17.31
C THR A 283 -20.87 12.09 -17.97
N LYS A 284 -21.38 13.29 -17.69
CA LYS A 284 -20.84 14.57 -18.19
C LYS A 284 -19.44 14.86 -17.62
N LEU A 285 -19.21 14.61 -16.33
CA LEU A 285 -17.91 14.73 -15.68
C LEU A 285 -16.89 13.74 -16.25
N GLY A 286 -17.30 12.48 -16.46
CA GLY A 286 -16.48 11.45 -17.11
C GLY A 286 -16.18 11.72 -18.58
N ALA A 287 -17.02 12.50 -19.28
CA ALA A 287 -16.71 13.03 -20.62
C ALA A 287 -15.66 14.16 -20.54
N MET A 288 -15.86 15.14 -19.65
CA MET A 288 -14.94 16.27 -19.46
C MET A 288 -13.54 15.82 -19.00
N THR A 289 -13.46 14.84 -18.10
CA THR A 289 -12.20 14.26 -17.62
C THR A 289 -11.43 13.56 -18.75
N ARG A 290 -12.13 12.85 -19.65
CA ARG A 290 -11.52 12.25 -20.85
C ARG A 290 -11.02 13.30 -21.83
N GLN A 291 -11.79 14.37 -22.05
CA GLN A 291 -11.37 15.50 -22.87
C GLN A 291 -10.12 16.18 -22.30
N PHE A 292 -10.10 16.48 -21.00
CA PHE A 292 -8.93 17.06 -20.33
C PHE A 292 -7.69 16.16 -20.43
N HIS A 293 -7.86 14.83 -20.26
CA HIS A 293 -6.77 13.88 -20.44
C HIS A 293 -6.24 13.86 -21.88
N GLN A 294 -7.10 13.93 -22.89
CA GLN A 294 -6.69 14.06 -24.30
C GLN A 294 -5.92 15.36 -24.56
N THR A 295 -6.40 16.50 -24.04
CA THR A 295 -5.69 17.80 -24.16
C THR A 295 -4.34 17.77 -23.44
N SER A 296 -4.25 17.12 -22.27
CA SER A 296 -2.99 16.93 -21.54
C SER A 296 -2.01 16.03 -22.31
N GLN A 297 -2.46 14.92 -22.91
CA GLN A 297 -1.63 14.08 -23.79
C GLN A 297 -1.12 14.87 -25.00
N GLN A 298 -1.98 15.68 -25.64
CA GLN A 298 -1.59 16.56 -26.74
C GLN A 298 -0.54 17.58 -26.31
N LEU A 299 -0.67 18.19 -25.13
CA LEU A 299 0.29 19.13 -24.58
C LEU A 299 1.67 18.46 -24.36
N THR A 300 1.69 17.29 -23.72
CA THR A 300 2.93 16.51 -23.49
C THR A 300 3.59 16.10 -24.80
N ALA A 301 2.81 15.68 -25.80
CA ALA A 301 3.33 15.34 -27.13
C ALA A 301 3.86 16.57 -27.90
N LEU A 302 3.30 17.76 -27.67
CA LEU A 302 3.81 19.01 -28.22
C LEU A 302 5.12 19.42 -27.54
N GLN A 303 5.20 19.28 -26.22
CA GLN A 303 6.41 19.60 -25.46
C GLN A 303 7.57 18.63 -25.76
N ALA A 304 7.31 17.33 -25.92
CA ALA A 304 8.32 16.38 -26.37
C ALA A 304 8.93 16.76 -27.73
N LYS A 305 8.12 17.23 -28.68
CA LYS A 305 8.59 17.74 -29.99
C LYS A 305 9.40 19.03 -29.85
N TYR A 306 9.02 19.92 -28.93
CA TYR A 306 9.78 21.12 -28.63
C TYR A 306 11.16 20.78 -28.03
N ASP A 307 11.22 19.82 -27.11
CA ASP A 307 12.45 19.35 -26.48
C ASP A 307 13.38 18.63 -27.48
N GLU A 308 12.83 17.87 -28.44
CA GLU A 308 13.61 17.32 -29.57
C GLU A 308 14.15 18.42 -30.48
N HIS A 309 13.34 19.42 -30.84
CA HIS A 309 13.79 20.56 -31.64
C HIS A 309 14.89 21.37 -30.92
N MET A 310 14.76 21.58 -29.61
CA MET A 310 15.80 22.22 -28.80
C MET A 310 17.08 21.39 -28.78
N LYS A 311 17.01 20.06 -28.59
CA LYS A 311 18.17 19.16 -28.65
C LYS A 311 18.88 19.23 -30.00
N LEU A 312 18.13 19.13 -31.10
CA LEU A 312 18.65 19.28 -32.48
C LEU A 312 19.31 20.65 -32.71
N SER A 313 18.70 21.72 -32.18
CA SER A 313 19.28 23.07 -32.24
C SER A 313 20.59 23.15 -31.47
N THR A 314 20.67 22.57 -30.27
CA THR A 314 21.91 22.56 -29.47
C THR A 314 23.02 21.71 -30.08
N SER A 315 22.70 20.54 -30.67
CA SER A 315 23.70 19.70 -31.33
C SER A 315 24.18 20.27 -32.66
N SER A 316 23.39 21.14 -33.31
CA SER A 316 23.86 21.95 -34.44
C SER A 316 24.71 23.14 -34.00
N LEU A 317 24.48 23.70 -32.80
CA LEU A 317 25.21 24.85 -32.28
C LEU A 317 26.61 24.49 -31.75
N GLU A 318 26.78 23.28 -31.20
CA GLU A 318 28.07 22.72 -30.74
C GLU A 318 29.21 22.83 -31.80
N PRO A 319 29.11 22.20 -32.99
CA PRO A 319 30.17 22.28 -33.99
C PRO A 319 30.35 23.69 -34.58
N LEU A 320 29.29 24.51 -34.58
CA LEU A 320 29.36 25.92 -34.97
C LEU A 320 30.17 26.74 -33.97
N LYS A 321 30.00 26.53 -32.66
CA LYS A 321 30.85 27.14 -31.62
C LYS A 321 32.30 26.68 -31.73
N LEU A 322 32.52 25.38 -31.90
CA LEU A 322 33.87 24.82 -32.05
C LEU A 322 34.58 25.43 -33.27
N ARG A 323 33.88 25.55 -34.41
CA ARG A 323 34.41 26.19 -35.62
C ARG A 323 34.67 27.69 -35.44
N LEU A 324 33.87 28.37 -34.64
CA LEU A 324 34.08 29.79 -34.30
C LEU A 324 35.32 29.96 -33.41
N GLN A 325 35.55 29.02 -32.47
CA GLN A 325 36.79 28.97 -31.68
C GLN A 325 38.02 28.68 -32.56
N GLU A 326 37.98 27.70 -33.47
CA GLU A 326 39.06 27.45 -34.44
C GLU A 326 39.38 28.71 -35.29
N LEU A 327 38.34 29.42 -35.74
CA LEU A 327 38.50 30.66 -36.50
C LEU A 327 39.07 31.79 -35.63
N GLN A 328 38.74 31.84 -34.34
CA GLN A 328 39.31 32.83 -33.43
C GLN A 328 40.78 32.51 -33.09
N GLU A 329 41.13 31.25 -32.81
CA GLU A 329 42.52 30.82 -32.60
C GLU A 329 43.40 31.05 -33.83
N THR A 330 42.88 30.83 -35.04
CA THR A 330 43.60 31.16 -36.28
C THR A 330 43.69 32.66 -36.55
N ASN A 331 42.71 33.46 -36.14
CA ASN A 331 42.77 34.92 -36.23
C ASN A 331 43.76 35.51 -35.21
N ASP A 332 43.80 35.00 -33.98
CA ASP A 332 44.79 35.38 -32.97
C ASP A 332 46.21 34.99 -33.40
N ALA A 333 46.39 33.84 -34.06
CA ALA A 333 47.65 33.43 -34.68
C ALA A 333 48.05 34.33 -35.86
N LEU A 334 47.09 34.76 -36.69
CA LEU A 334 47.31 35.74 -37.76
C LEU A 334 47.68 37.12 -37.18
N HIS A 335 47.02 37.57 -36.10
CA HIS A 335 47.39 38.81 -35.41
C HIS A 335 48.79 38.72 -34.78
N GLN A 336 49.21 37.58 -34.22
CA GLN A 336 50.61 37.37 -33.82
C GLN A 336 51.55 37.40 -35.02
N GLN A 337 51.19 36.77 -36.16
CA GLN A 337 52.04 36.77 -37.36
C GLN A 337 52.16 38.17 -37.98
N ILE A 338 51.08 38.96 -37.96
CA ILE A 338 51.05 40.38 -38.32
C ILE A 338 51.95 41.15 -37.36
N HIS A 339 51.80 41.03 -36.04
CA HIS A 339 52.66 41.73 -35.08
C HIS A 339 54.15 41.34 -35.22
N ILE A 340 54.47 40.08 -35.55
CA ILE A 340 55.83 39.64 -35.87
C ILE A 340 56.33 40.29 -37.16
N LYS A 341 55.47 40.41 -38.19
CA LYS A 341 55.79 41.11 -39.44
C LYS A 341 55.92 42.61 -39.26
N ASP A 342 55.10 43.23 -38.43
CA ASP A 342 55.19 44.65 -38.08
C ASP A 342 56.48 44.92 -37.30
N ASN A 343 56.89 44.06 -36.37
CA ASN A 343 58.21 44.13 -35.71
C ASN A 343 59.39 43.93 -36.68
N GLU A 344 59.20 43.15 -37.76
CA GLU A 344 60.21 42.91 -38.80
C GLU A 344 60.26 44.05 -39.81
N ILE A 345 59.12 44.68 -40.09
CA ILE A 345 58.94 45.90 -40.85
C ILE A 345 59.50 47.10 -40.07
N GLU A 346 59.29 47.20 -38.76
CA GLU A 346 59.84 48.27 -37.91
C GLU A 346 61.38 48.20 -37.84
N LYS A 347 61.97 47.00 -37.95
CA LYS A 347 63.42 46.82 -38.17
C LYS A 347 63.91 47.26 -39.55
N LEU A 348 63.03 47.42 -40.54
CA LEU A 348 63.33 47.91 -41.89
C LEU A 348 62.99 49.41 -42.04
N ILE A 349 61.92 49.90 -41.38
CA ILE A 349 61.50 51.31 -41.28
C ILE A 349 62.30 52.04 -40.16
N ILE A 350 63.61 51.79 -40.13
CA ILE A 350 64.58 52.82 -39.71
C ILE A 350 64.95 53.69 -40.94
N SER A 351 64.60 53.27 -42.16
CA SER A 351 64.77 54.03 -43.41
C SER A 351 63.45 54.61 -43.94
N THR A 352 63.15 55.83 -43.50
CA THR A 352 62.14 56.80 -44.05
C THR A 352 60.63 56.47 -43.93
N PRO A 353 59.75 57.49 -43.78
CA PRO A 353 58.32 57.31 -43.48
C PRO A 353 57.36 57.66 -44.64
N THR A 354 56.06 57.33 -44.49
CA THR A 354 54.84 58.18 -44.68
C THR A 354 53.61 57.33 -45.07
N SER A 355 52.40 57.86 -44.86
CA SER A 355 51.06 57.22 -44.93
C SER A 355 50.05 58.21 -45.58
N PRO A 356 48.73 57.95 -45.77
CA PRO A 356 47.99 56.69 -45.96
C PRO A 356 47.18 56.56 -47.31
N PRO A 357 45.82 56.77 -47.46
CA PRO A 357 44.93 55.86 -48.23
C PRO A 357 43.98 56.65 -49.22
N PRO A 358 42.68 56.32 -49.51
CA PRO A 358 41.86 55.08 -49.49
C PRO A 358 41.12 54.83 -50.86
N ALA A 359 39.85 54.33 -50.83
CA ALA A 359 38.83 54.20 -51.92
C ALA A 359 38.92 52.93 -52.83
N ASP A 360 37.84 52.31 -53.34
CA ASP A 360 36.38 52.60 -53.26
C ASP A 360 35.46 51.35 -53.48
N GLU A 361 34.23 51.40 -52.89
CA GLU A 361 32.88 50.96 -53.39
C GLU A 361 32.61 49.48 -53.86
N VAL A 362 31.38 48.88 -54.03
CA VAL A 362 30.06 49.26 -54.63
C VAL A 362 28.88 48.32 -54.17
N ALA A 363 27.66 48.86 -53.91
CA ALA A 363 26.27 48.27 -53.99
C ALA A 363 25.85 47.01 -53.16
N GLU A 364 24.57 46.61 -52.94
CA GLU A 364 23.21 47.18 -53.25
C GLU A 364 22.10 46.79 -52.18
N LEU A 365 20.81 46.95 -52.52
CA LEU A 365 19.58 47.04 -51.68
C LEU A 365 18.53 45.90 -51.96
N PRO A 366 17.31 45.79 -51.36
CA PRO A 366 16.71 46.32 -50.10
C PRO A 366 15.98 45.22 -49.20
N PRO A 367 14.67 45.22 -48.79
CA PRO A 367 14.32 45.10 -47.35
C PRO A 367 13.15 44.14 -46.93
N ALA A 368 12.91 43.95 -45.62
CA ALA A 368 11.55 43.82 -45.02
C ALA A 368 11.49 43.85 -43.47
N GLN A 369 10.83 44.88 -42.93
CA GLN A 369 9.98 44.94 -41.71
C GLN A 369 10.20 43.96 -40.53
N GLN A 370 10.70 44.51 -39.42
CA GLN A 370 10.20 44.18 -38.07
C GLN A 370 9.00 45.07 -37.72
N ASN A 371 8.08 44.61 -36.86
CA ASN A 371 7.29 45.53 -36.01
C ASN A 371 6.70 44.82 -34.76
N PRO A 372 7.06 45.21 -33.53
CA PRO A 372 6.38 44.80 -32.30
C PRO A 372 5.31 45.84 -31.88
N GLN A 373 4.29 45.44 -31.11
CA GLN A 373 3.35 46.40 -30.53
C GLN A 373 2.81 45.98 -29.15
N GLN A 374 2.77 46.92 -28.22
CA GLN A 374 2.15 46.88 -26.89
C GLN A 374 1.56 48.27 -26.58
N GLN A 375 0.82 48.37 -25.46
CA GLN A 375 0.33 49.61 -24.81
C GLN A 375 -0.90 50.28 -25.46
N SER A 376 -1.87 50.88 -24.73
CA SER A 376 -2.17 50.88 -23.27
C SER A 376 -3.53 51.55 -22.96
N THR A 377 -4.05 51.36 -21.72
CA THR A 377 -4.94 52.27 -20.93
C THR A 377 -6.39 52.58 -21.42
N SER A 378 -7.41 52.91 -20.59
CA SER A 378 -7.60 52.91 -19.12
C SER A 378 -9.06 53.24 -18.66
N ALA A 379 -9.47 52.78 -17.45
CA ALA A 379 -10.59 53.26 -16.58
C ALA A 379 -12.05 53.09 -17.10
N THR A 380 -13.15 53.04 -16.30
CA THR A 380 -13.47 53.61 -14.96
C THR A 380 -14.46 52.70 -14.16
N THR A 381 -14.77 53.00 -12.88
CA THR A 381 -15.52 52.16 -11.91
C THR A 381 -16.98 52.66 -11.58
N PRO A 382 -17.61 52.49 -10.37
CA PRO A 382 -18.92 51.83 -10.20
C PRO A 382 -20.07 52.74 -9.68
N PRO A 383 -21.24 52.19 -9.26
CA PRO A 383 -21.48 51.94 -7.82
C PRO A 383 -22.33 50.67 -7.51
N SER A 384 -22.96 50.56 -6.32
CA SER A 384 -23.36 49.28 -5.67
C SER A 384 -24.87 49.20 -5.21
N PRO A 385 -25.32 48.56 -4.09
CA PRO A 385 -26.47 47.63 -4.12
C PRO A 385 -27.67 48.09 -3.26
N PRO A 386 -28.60 47.20 -2.83
CA PRO A 386 -28.42 46.58 -1.50
C PRO A 386 -28.90 45.11 -1.34
N ALA A 387 -28.44 44.46 -0.27
CA ALA A 387 -29.00 43.23 0.31
C ALA A 387 -29.88 43.55 1.55
N PRO A 388 -30.67 42.58 2.06
CA PRO A 388 -30.28 41.79 3.27
C PRO A 388 -30.72 40.30 3.13
N GLN A 389 -30.57 39.30 4.03
CA GLN A 389 -29.80 38.90 5.24
C GLN A 389 -30.20 37.39 5.49
N ALA A 390 -29.80 36.55 6.45
CA ALA A 390 -28.76 36.36 7.52
C ALA A 390 -28.97 34.90 8.03
N GLN A 391 -28.15 34.15 8.78
CA GLN A 391 -26.79 34.21 9.37
C GLN A 391 -26.34 32.72 9.61
N PRO A 392 -25.08 32.39 9.96
CA PRO A 392 -24.55 31.03 9.84
C PRO A 392 -24.73 30.12 11.07
N VAL A 393 -24.79 28.80 10.86
CA VAL A 393 -24.57 27.75 11.88
C VAL A 393 -24.07 26.43 11.25
N SER A 394 -23.24 25.70 11.99
CA SER A 394 -22.90 24.27 11.82
C SER A 394 -21.90 23.85 10.72
N ASP A 395 -20.63 24.24 10.89
CA ASP A 395 -19.47 23.53 10.31
C ASP A 395 -19.26 22.16 10.98
N VAL A 396 -20.21 21.24 10.78
CA VAL A 396 -20.14 19.85 11.26
C VAL A 396 -20.18 18.86 10.10
N TYR A 397 -21.01 19.12 9.09
CA TYR A 397 -21.11 18.26 7.89
C TYR A 397 -19.90 18.38 6.95
N ALA A 398 -19.22 19.54 6.89
CA ALA A 398 -18.00 19.70 6.10
C ALA A 398 -16.86 18.78 6.57
N SER A 399 -16.76 18.53 7.89
CA SER A 399 -15.80 17.58 8.46
C SER A 399 -16.18 16.12 8.19
N MET A 400 -17.45 15.81 7.93
CA MET A 400 -17.92 14.46 7.57
C MET A 400 -17.64 14.13 6.10
N SER A 401 -17.77 15.09 5.18
CA SER A 401 -17.51 14.85 3.74
C SER A 401 -16.07 14.42 3.43
N SER A 402 -15.10 14.85 4.25
CA SER A 402 -13.70 14.44 4.08
C SER A 402 -13.43 12.97 4.44
N LEU A 403 -14.34 12.29 5.15
CA LEU A 403 -14.20 10.89 5.55
C LEU A 403 -14.81 9.91 4.53
N LEU A 404 -15.61 10.40 3.57
CA LEU A 404 -16.32 9.56 2.58
C LEU A 404 -15.73 9.64 1.17
N SER A 405 -14.81 10.58 0.93
CA SER A 405 -14.22 10.85 -0.39
C SER A 405 -13.38 9.71 -1.04
N PRO A 406 -12.77 8.73 -0.32
CA PRO A 406 -11.97 7.69 -0.99
C PRO A 406 -12.76 6.58 -1.72
N LEU A 407 -14.04 6.35 -1.41
CA LEU A 407 -14.69 5.05 -1.67
C LEU A 407 -15.42 4.88 -3.02
N VAL A 408 -15.68 5.93 -3.81
CA VAL A 408 -16.82 5.91 -4.76
C VAL A 408 -16.46 6.27 -6.21
N SER A 409 -15.27 5.91 -6.73
CA SER A 409 -14.84 6.42 -8.07
C SER A 409 -13.83 5.59 -8.88
N ARG A 410 -13.57 4.28 -8.65
CA ARG A 410 -12.60 3.57 -9.51
C ARG A 410 -12.73 2.08 -9.89
N GLN A 411 -13.76 1.35 -9.47
CA GLN A 411 -14.09 0.05 -10.10
C GLN A 411 -15.59 0.00 -10.43
N ILE A 412 -15.95 -0.61 -11.57
CA ILE A 412 -17.34 -0.96 -11.93
C ILE A 412 -17.40 -2.33 -12.65
N PRO A 413 -16.51 -2.65 -13.61
CA PRO A 413 -16.46 -4.01 -14.20
C PRO A 413 -15.92 -5.04 -13.20
N ASP A 414 -14.71 -4.80 -12.67
CA ASP A 414 -14.11 -5.67 -11.64
C ASP A 414 -14.87 -5.62 -10.32
N GLU A 415 -15.56 -4.51 -10.01
CA GLU A 415 -16.40 -4.44 -8.80
C GLU A 415 -17.61 -5.38 -8.88
N ARG A 416 -18.23 -5.57 -10.06
CA ARG A 416 -19.26 -6.61 -10.22
C ARG A 416 -18.71 -8.02 -10.03
N VAL A 417 -17.55 -8.33 -10.60
CA VAL A 417 -16.90 -9.64 -10.41
C VAL A 417 -16.43 -9.83 -8.96
N GLY A 418 -16.00 -8.75 -8.30
CA GLY A 418 -15.66 -8.71 -6.88
C GLY A 418 -16.88 -8.94 -5.98
N LEU A 419 -17.99 -8.25 -6.25
CA LEU A 419 -19.27 -8.42 -5.58
C LEU A 419 -19.85 -9.81 -5.81
N GLU A 420 -19.75 -10.40 -7.01
CA GLU A 420 -20.18 -11.78 -7.26
C GLU A 420 -19.30 -12.79 -6.49
N LYS A 421 -17.99 -12.57 -6.40
CA LYS A 421 -17.08 -13.35 -5.54
C LYS A 421 -17.39 -13.16 -4.05
N GLN A 422 -17.74 -11.95 -3.63
CA GLN A 422 -18.08 -11.63 -2.25
C GLN A 422 -19.43 -12.21 -1.84
N VAL A 423 -20.46 -12.11 -2.70
CA VAL A 423 -21.76 -12.77 -2.53
C VAL A 423 -21.58 -14.28 -2.50
N ARG A 424 -20.72 -14.86 -3.35
CA ARG A 424 -20.38 -16.29 -3.29
C ARG A 424 -19.71 -16.66 -1.97
N ARG A 425 -18.68 -15.92 -1.53
CA ARG A 425 -18.00 -16.12 -0.24
C ARG A 425 -18.93 -15.95 0.97
N LEU A 426 -19.89 -15.02 0.90
CA LEU A 426 -20.92 -14.83 1.92
C LEU A 426 -21.94 -15.97 1.89
N SER A 427 -22.24 -16.53 0.72
CA SER A 427 -23.12 -17.72 0.57
C SER A 427 -22.44 -18.98 1.07
N GLU A 428 -21.14 -19.15 0.81
CA GLU A 428 -20.28 -20.20 1.36
C GLU A 428 -20.20 -20.08 2.90
N MET A 429 -19.94 -18.87 3.43
CA MET A 429 -19.92 -18.61 4.87
C MET A 429 -21.29 -18.82 5.54
N LEU A 430 -22.39 -18.48 4.85
CA LEU A 430 -23.75 -18.73 5.33
C LEU A 430 -24.06 -20.24 5.33
N HIS A 431 -23.63 -20.98 4.31
CA HIS A 431 -23.77 -22.44 4.26
C HIS A 431 -22.94 -23.10 5.37
N GLU A 432 -21.68 -22.71 5.55
CA GLU A 432 -20.85 -23.14 6.68
C GLU A 432 -21.51 -22.80 8.04
N SER A 433 -22.15 -21.63 8.17
CA SER A 433 -22.85 -21.24 9.38
C SER A 433 -24.10 -22.09 9.59
N GLN A 434 -24.83 -22.45 8.54
CA GLN A 434 -25.99 -23.32 8.60
C GLN A 434 -25.60 -24.77 8.95
N ASP A 435 -24.46 -25.24 8.44
CA ASP A 435 -23.90 -26.55 8.75
C ASP A 435 -23.40 -26.60 10.22
N LYS A 436 -22.78 -25.52 10.70
CA LYS A 436 -22.43 -25.34 12.12
C LYS A 436 -23.67 -25.30 13.01
N ILE A 437 -24.76 -24.64 12.58
CA ILE A 437 -26.04 -24.62 13.31
C ILE A 437 -26.68 -26.01 13.36
N THR A 438 -26.73 -26.76 12.26
CA THR A 438 -27.31 -28.12 12.24
C THR A 438 -26.44 -29.13 13.01
N ALA A 439 -25.12 -28.99 12.99
CA ALA A 439 -24.22 -29.74 13.85
C ALA A 439 -24.46 -29.43 15.34
N LEU A 440 -24.58 -28.15 15.72
CA LEU A 440 -24.89 -27.73 17.09
C LEU A 440 -26.28 -28.21 17.55
N GLN A 441 -27.31 -28.16 16.70
CA GLN A 441 -28.63 -28.74 17.00
C GLN A 441 -28.59 -30.26 17.16
N THR A 442 -27.73 -30.94 16.39
CA THR A 442 -27.51 -32.39 16.54
C THR A 442 -26.80 -32.70 17.86
N GLN A 443 -25.79 -31.90 18.24
CA GLN A 443 -25.12 -32.00 19.54
C GLN A 443 -26.06 -31.68 20.69
N GLU A 444 -26.89 -30.65 20.58
CA GLU A 444 -27.91 -30.28 21.57
C GLU A 444 -28.92 -31.42 21.77
N LYS A 445 -29.34 -32.08 20.69
CA LYS A 445 -30.19 -33.28 20.77
C LYS A 445 -29.49 -34.41 21.52
N VAL A 446 -28.24 -34.75 21.17
CA VAL A 446 -27.47 -35.80 21.85
C VAL A 446 -27.29 -35.48 23.34
N LEU A 447 -26.96 -34.24 23.69
CA LEU A 447 -26.83 -33.79 25.08
C LEU A 447 -28.17 -33.81 25.83
N LYS A 448 -29.30 -33.51 25.19
CA LYS A 448 -30.64 -33.68 25.77
C LYS A 448 -31.03 -35.14 25.94
N ASP A 449 -30.56 -36.04 25.08
CA ASP A 449 -30.80 -37.47 25.18
C ASP A 449 -29.91 -38.12 26.27
N GLU A 450 -28.66 -37.63 26.43
CA GLU A 450 -27.73 -38.02 27.47
C GLU A 450 -28.15 -37.49 28.85
N LEU A 451 -28.54 -36.21 28.95
CA LEU A 451 -29.07 -35.63 30.18
C LEU A 451 -30.36 -36.35 30.61
N ARG A 452 -31.27 -36.68 29.69
CA ARG A 452 -32.45 -37.51 29.99
C ARG A 452 -32.09 -38.90 30.51
N LYS A 453 -31.00 -39.51 30.02
CA LYS A 453 -30.49 -40.80 30.53
C LYS A 453 -29.88 -40.65 31.93
N MET A 454 -29.14 -39.58 32.20
CA MET A 454 -28.61 -39.29 33.54
C MET A 454 -29.74 -39.03 34.55
N ASP A 455 -30.71 -38.17 34.19
CA ASP A 455 -31.94 -37.93 34.95
C ASP A 455 -32.69 -39.23 35.29
N ALA A 456 -32.81 -40.14 34.31
CA ALA A 456 -33.46 -41.44 34.51
C ALA A 456 -32.62 -42.38 35.38
N PHE A 457 -31.29 -42.37 35.24
CA PHE A 457 -30.38 -43.17 36.05
C PHE A 457 -30.37 -42.74 37.52
N GLU A 458 -30.30 -41.43 37.80
CA GLU A 458 -30.36 -40.86 39.15
C GLU A 458 -31.71 -41.19 39.83
N LYS A 459 -32.83 -41.03 39.11
CA LYS A 459 -34.17 -41.43 39.60
C LYS A 459 -34.32 -42.95 39.79
N ARG A 460 -33.60 -43.78 39.02
CA ARG A 460 -33.52 -45.23 39.23
C ARG A 460 -32.65 -45.58 40.46
N GLN A 461 -31.64 -44.77 40.79
CA GLN A 461 -30.73 -44.97 41.93
C GLN A 461 -31.36 -44.61 43.28
N ASP A 462 -32.11 -43.50 43.35
CA ASP A 462 -32.83 -43.06 44.57
C ASP A 462 -34.15 -43.84 44.84
N MET A 463 -34.53 -44.76 43.95
CA MET A 463 -35.77 -45.52 44.08
C MET A 463 -35.70 -46.58 45.18
N ASN A 464 -36.71 -46.61 46.06
CA ASN A 464 -36.87 -47.65 47.05
C ASN A 464 -37.08 -49.03 46.39
N VAL A 465 -36.04 -49.87 46.45
CA VAL A 465 -35.98 -51.22 45.86
C VAL A 465 -37.07 -52.16 46.39
N GLU A 466 -37.50 -52.00 47.65
CA GLU A 466 -38.59 -52.80 48.22
C GLU A 466 -39.95 -52.41 47.64
N TYR A 467 -40.18 -51.12 47.38
CA TYR A 467 -41.38 -50.67 46.65
C TYR A 467 -41.38 -51.18 45.21
N LEU A 468 -40.25 -51.06 44.49
CA LEU A 468 -40.10 -51.62 43.15
C LEU A 468 -40.39 -53.13 43.11
N LYS A 469 -39.79 -53.90 44.03
CA LYS A 469 -40.03 -55.34 44.19
C LYS A 469 -41.52 -55.65 44.37
N ASN A 470 -42.22 -54.90 45.21
CA ASN A 470 -43.65 -55.09 45.45
C ASN A 470 -44.51 -54.72 44.23
N VAL A 471 -44.13 -53.73 43.43
CA VAL A 471 -44.81 -53.38 42.17
C VAL A 471 -44.55 -54.45 41.09
N LEU A 472 -43.31 -54.94 40.96
CA LEU A 472 -42.95 -56.02 40.02
C LEU A 472 -43.64 -57.34 40.35
N VAL A 473 -43.72 -57.72 41.64
CA VAL A 473 -44.47 -58.92 42.07
C VAL A 473 -45.96 -58.75 41.74
N LYS A 474 -46.56 -57.58 41.98
CA LYS A 474 -47.95 -57.31 41.58
C LYS A 474 -48.16 -57.34 40.06
N PHE A 475 -47.20 -56.89 39.26
CA PHE A 475 -47.24 -56.97 37.80
C PHE A 475 -47.18 -58.43 37.31
N LEU A 476 -46.25 -59.24 37.84
CA LEU A 476 -46.11 -60.65 37.47
C LEU A 476 -47.30 -61.52 37.89
N MET A 477 -47.96 -61.17 39.01
CA MET A 477 -49.14 -61.86 39.54
C MET A 477 -50.48 -61.29 39.03
N SER A 478 -50.48 -60.27 38.16
CA SER A 478 -51.71 -59.68 37.62
C SER A 478 -52.12 -60.33 36.30
N GLU A 479 -53.41 -60.65 36.19
CA GLU A 479 -54.04 -61.12 34.95
C GLU A 479 -54.13 -60.01 33.89
N ASN A 480 -54.16 -58.73 34.31
CA ASN A 480 -54.21 -57.58 33.40
C ASN A 480 -52.96 -56.71 33.54
N LYS A 481 -51.87 -57.19 32.94
CA LYS A 481 -50.55 -56.54 32.95
C LYS A 481 -50.56 -55.14 32.30
N GLN A 482 -51.38 -54.94 31.27
CA GLN A 482 -51.48 -53.67 30.53
C GLN A 482 -51.80 -52.49 31.45
N THR A 483 -52.72 -52.65 32.41
CA THR A 483 -53.07 -51.60 33.39
C THR A 483 -51.90 -51.16 34.29
N MET A 484 -50.89 -52.00 34.45
CA MET A 484 -49.70 -51.77 35.27
C MET A 484 -48.52 -51.22 34.46
N VAL A 485 -48.53 -51.29 33.12
CA VAL A 485 -47.45 -50.77 32.26
C VAL A 485 -47.21 -49.27 32.45
N PRO A 486 -48.23 -48.38 32.51
CA PRO A 486 -48.00 -46.94 32.77
C PRO A 486 -47.41 -46.67 34.16
N ILE A 487 -47.69 -47.52 35.15
CA ILE A 487 -47.13 -47.43 36.50
C ILE A 487 -45.65 -47.82 36.47
N LEU A 488 -45.30 -48.93 35.81
CA LEU A 488 -43.91 -49.35 35.62
C LEU A 488 -43.10 -48.36 34.80
N ALA A 489 -43.64 -47.84 33.69
CA ALA A 489 -42.99 -46.83 32.87
C ALA A 489 -42.64 -45.56 33.66
N LYS A 490 -43.59 -45.08 34.48
CA LYS A 490 -43.38 -43.92 35.35
C LYS A 490 -42.42 -44.21 36.52
N LEU A 491 -42.43 -45.43 37.06
CA LEU A 491 -41.59 -45.80 38.22
C LEU A 491 -40.14 -46.06 37.81
N LEU A 492 -39.93 -46.78 36.71
CA LEU A 492 -38.61 -47.09 36.16
C LEU A 492 -38.05 -45.95 35.31
N CYS A 493 -38.81 -44.88 35.04
CA CYS A 493 -38.46 -43.86 34.04
C CYS A 493 -38.04 -44.51 32.71
N LEU A 494 -38.95 -45.32 32.14
CA LEU A 494 -38.76 -45.91 30.81
C LEU A 494 -38.91 -44.83 29.74
N ASP A 495 -38.19 -44.96 28.62
CA ASP A 495 -38.45 -44.13 27.45
C ASP A 495 -39.71 -44.57 26.68
N GLU A 496 -40.12 -43.80 25.68
CA GLU A 496 -41.35 -44.05 24.92
C GLU A 496 -41.26 -45.36 24.10
N THR A 497 -40.07 -45.71 23.62
CA THR A 497 -39.81 -46.98 22.93
C THR A 497 -39.82 -48.18 23.90
N GLU A 498 -39.12 -48.10 25.03
CA GLU A 498 -39.15 -49.10 26.10
C GLU A 498 -40.59 -49.33 26.61
N THR A 499 -41.36 -48.25 26.79
CA THR A 499 -42.76 -48.30 27.24
C THR A 499 -43.67 -48.99 26.22
N ASN A 500 -43.52 -48.66 24.93
CA ASN A 500 -44.32 -49.27 23.86
C ASN A 500 -43.98 -50.76 23.69
N SER A 501 -42.70 -51.14 23.70
CA SER A 501 -42.30 -52.55 23.66
C SER A 501 -42.76 -53.33 24.90
N LEU A 502 -42.76 -52.73 26.09
CA LEU A 502 -43.32 -53.36 27.29
C LEU A 502 -44.84 -53.53 27.18
N MET A 503 -45.55 -52.58 26.55
CA MET A 503 -47.00 -52.67 26.31
C MET A 503 -47.35 -53.75 25.28
N GLU A 504 -46.58 -53.87 24.20
CA GLU A 504 -46.70 -54.90 23.17
C GLU A 504 -46.47 -56.30 23.74
N ASN A 505 -45.46 -56.48 24.61
CA ASN A 505 -45.22 -57.72 25.34
C ASN A 505 -46.21 -57.97 26.51
N CYS A 506 -47.25 -57.14 26.65
CA CYS A 506 -48.36 -57.31 27.59
C CYS A 506 -49.72 -57.55 26.89
N MET A 507 -49.73 -57.74 25.56
CA MET A 507 -50.86 -58.31 24.83
C MET A 507 -50.81 -59.85 24.82
#